data_AF-A0A449A542-F1
#
_entry.id   AF-A0A449A542-F1
#
_cell.length_a   1.000
_cell.length_b   1.000
_cell.length_c   1.000
_cell.angle_alpha   90.00
_cell.angle_beta   90.00
_cell.angle_gamma   90.00
#
_symmetry.space_group_name_H-M   'P 1'
#
loop_
_entity.id
_entity.type
_entity.pdbx_description
1 polymer ?
#
loop_
_entity_poly.entity_id
_entity_poly.type
_entity_poly.pdbx_seq_one_letter_code
_entity_poly.pdbx_strand_id
1 'polypeptide(L)'
;MNIRNLILGPDIKQRSHLPKVIEHLYFLFSAFFSLIATLILFSFFLFFNKNTKNLNLELFLKNIIFRLALSLLIIVWFFNIFLTIRIIKIFSKTQTMKILVIFEIIIGLSFVLSFINLFISFFCLKFNQIIYY
;
A
#
# COMPACT_ATOMS: atom_id res chain seq x y z
N MET A 1 3.23 18.58 -27.62
CA MET A 1 2.69 18.15 -26.31
C MET A 1 3.90 17.73 -25.46
N ASN A 2 4.30 18.52 -24.48
CA ASN A 2 5.58 18.34 -23.78
C ASN A 2 5.63 17.02 -23.00
N ILE A 3 6.75 16.31 -23.05
CA ILE A 3 7.04 15.09 -22.26
C ILE A 3 6.73 15.33 -20.76
N ARG A 4 7.00 16.55 -20.29
CA ARG A 4 6.61 17.03 -18.96
C ARG A 4 5.13 16.81 -18.64
N ASN A 5 4.21 17.14 -19.54
CA ASN A 5 2.76 17.01 -19.30
C ASN A 5 2.29 15.56 -19.36
N LEU A 6 3.05 14.70 -20.04
CA LEU A 6 2.77 13.27 -20.15
C LEU A 6 3.23 12.50 -18.90
N ILE A 7 4.29 12.98 -18.23
CA ILE A 7 4.84 12.38 -17.00
C ILE A 7 4.24 13.01 -15.74
N LEU A 8 4.13 14.35 -15.69
CA LEU A 8 3.72 15.09 -14.49
C LEU A 8 2.24 15.53 -14.52
N GLY A 9 1.55 15.35 -15.65
CA GLY A 9 0.20 15.85 -15.84
C GLY A 9 0.14 17.37 -16.07
N PRO A 10 -1.05 17.92 -16.40
CA PRO A 10 -1.25 19.36 -16.50
C PRO A 10 -1.05 20.04 -15.13
N ASP A 11 -0.57 21.29 -15.14
CA ASP A 11 -0.32 22.08 -13.93
C ASP A 11 -1.53 22.05 -12.98
N ILE A 12 -1.23 21.94 -11.68
CA ILE A 12 -2.18 21.67 -10.60
C ILE A 12 -3.23 22.79 -10.56
N LYS A 13 -4.35 22.61 -11.26
CA LYS A 13 -5.56 23.37 -10.98
C LYS A 13 -5.98 23.02 -9.55
N GLN A 14 -5.92 24.01 -8.67
CA GLN A 14 -6.22 24.00 -7.24
C GLN A 14 -7.25 22.93 -6.87
N ARG A 15 -6.85 21.92 -6.06
CA ARG A 15 -7.73 20.83 -5.62
C ARG A 15 -8.20 21.10 -4.20
N SER A 16 -9.49 21.39 -4.03
CA SER A 16 -10.18 21.57 -2.75
C SER A 16 -10.70 20.25 -2.15
N HIS A 17 -9.96 19.14 -2.27
CA HIS A 17 -10.47 17.83 -1.86
C HIS A 17 -9.57 17.13 -0.83
N LEU A 18 -9.73 17.56 0.42
CA LEU A 18 -9.30 16.89 1.65
C LEU A 18 -9.49 15.36 1.69
N PRO A 19 -10.62 14.77 1.21
CA PRO A 19 -10.82 13.32 1.28
C PRO A 19 -9.67 12.54 0.62
N LYS A 20 -9.23 12.95 -0.58
CA LYS A 20 -8.20 12.24 -1.38
C LYS A 20 -6.93 11.97 -0.58
N VAL A 21 -6.45 12.96 0.16
CA VAL A 21 -5.20 12.86 0.91
C VAL A 21 -5.34 11.84 2.05
N ILE A 22 -6.50 11.80 2.70
CA ILE A 22 -6.78 10.89 3.80
C ILE A 22 -6.72 9.43 3.30
N GLU A 23 -7.33 9.12 2.16
CA GLU A 23 -7.31 7.74 1.65
C GLU A 23 -5.89 7.28 1.27
N HIS A 24 -5.09 8.14 0.62
CA HIS A 24 -3.69 7.83 0.32
C HIS A 24 -2.81 7.70 1.57
N LEU A 25 -3.08 8.49 2.62
CA LEU A 25 -2.43 8.34 3.93
C LEU A 25 -2.74 6.98 4.56
N TYR A 26 -3.98 6.51 4.45
CA TYR A 26 -4.33 5.17 4.92
C TYR A 26 -3.65 4.07 4.12
N PHE A 27 -3.52 4.21 2.80
CA PHE A 27 -2.74 3.26 1.98
C PHE A 27 -1.27 3.25 2.36
N LEU A 28 -0.67 4.41 2.61
CA LEU A 28 0.71 4.53 3.07
C LEU A 28 0.90 3.84 4.44
N PHE A 29 0.01 4.11 5.39
CA PHE A 29 0.04 3.47 6.71
C PHE A 29 -0.10 1.95 6.58
N SER A 30 -1.10 1.49 5.83
CA SER A 30 -1.29 0.07 5.51
C SER A 30 -0.05 -0.58 4.88
N ALA A 31 0.60 0.10 3.93
CA ALA A 31 1.83 -0.37 3.30
C ALA A 31 2.97 -0.51 4.33
N PHE A 32 3.07 0.41 5.28
CA PHE A 32 4.06 0.33 6.37
C PHE A 32 3.82 -0.86 7.30
N PHE A 33 2.58 -1.06 7.75
CA PHE A 33 2.22 -2.18 8.63
C PHE A 33 2.37 -3.55 7.95
N SER A 34 1.96 -3.64 6.68
CA SER A 34 2.16 -4.85 5.88
C SER A 34 3.65 -5.13 5.63
N LEU A 35 4.49 -4.12 5.46
CA LEU A 35 5.94 -4.30 5.35
C LEU A 35 6.53 -4.87 6.64
N ILE A 36 6.16 -4.33 7.81
CA ILE A 36 6.64 -4.86 9.09
C ILE A 36 6.20 -6.32 9.27
N ALA A 37 4.94 -6.63 8.99
CA ALA A 37 4.43 -7.99 9.15
C ALA A 37 5.08 -8.98 8.16
N THR A 38 5.31 -8.57 6.90
CA THR A 38 6.00 -9.41 5.92
C THR A 38 7.46 -9.64 6.29
N LEU A 39 8.17 -8.64 6.81
CA LEU A 39 9.53 -8.82 7.34
C LEU A 39 9.57 -9.81 8.51
N ILE A 40 8.60 -9.71 9.44
CA ILE A 40 8.49 -10.67 10.55
C ILE A 40 8.28 -12.08 9.98
N LEU A 41 7.29 -12.30 9.11
CA LEU A 41 7.01 -13.62 8.53
C LEU A 41 8.21 -14.17 7.74
N PHE A 42 8.91 -13.31 7.00
CA PHE A 42 10.10 -13.68 6.26
C PHE A 42 11.26 -14.09 7.18
N SER A 43 11.46 -13.37 8.30
CA SER A 43 12.47 -13.74 9.30
C SER A 43 12.21 -15.11 9.93
N PHE A 44 10.93 -15.41 10.22
CA PHE A 44 10.50 -16.73 10.68
C PHE A 44 10.81 -17.81 9.64
N PHE A 45 10.48 -17.54 8.38
CA PHE A 45 10.77 -18.46 7.28
C PHE A 45 12.27 -18.77 7.17
N LEU A 46 13.14 -17.75 7.22
CA LEU A 46 14.59 -17.93 7.17
C LEU A 46 15.15 -18.70 8.36
N PHE A 47 14.70 -18.39 9.58
CA PHE A 47 15.17 -19.05 10.80
C PHE A 47 14.83 -20.55 10.80
N PHE A 48 13.61 -20.91 10.43
CA PHE A 48 13.16 -22.30 10.42
C PHE A 48 13.69 -23.09 9.22
N ASN A 49 13.82 -22.49 8.04
CA ASN A 49 14.44 -23.17 6.90
C ASN A 49 15.90 -23.56 7.17
N LYS A 50 16.60 -22.76 8.00
CA LYS A 50 17.97 -23.09 8.46
C LYS A 50 18.01 -24.30 9.41
N ASN A 51 16.99 -24.46 10.25
CA ASN A 51 16.96 -25.47 11.32
C ASN A 51 16.23 -26.76 10.94
N THR A 52 15.30 -26.71 9.98
CA THR A 52 14.49 -27.85 9.54
C THR A 52 14.35 -27.82 8.02
N LYS A 53 14.86 -28.86 7.33
CA LYS A 53 14.71 -29.00 5.87
C LYS A 53 13.26 -29.16 5.41
N ASN A 54 12.36 -29.56 6.33
CA ASN A 54 10.93 -29.66 6.07
C ASN A 54 10.19 -28.48 6.70
N LEU A 55 9.40 -27.78 5.88
CA LEU A 55 8.50 -26.72 6.32
C LEU A 55 7.35 -27.32 7.15
N ASN A 56 7.53 -27.41 8.47
CA ASN A 56 6.47 -27.81 9.38
C ASN A 56 5.55 -26.61 9.69
N LEU A 57 4.50 -26.44 8.89
CA LEU A 57 3.46 -25.41 9.06
C LEU A 57 2.84 -25.39 10.47
N GLU A 58 2.68 -26.56 11.09
CA GLU A 58 2.16 -26.66 12.45
C GLU A 58 3.04 -25.96 13.50
N LEU A 59 4.37 -25.96 13.33
CA LEU A 59 5.28 -25.28 14.24
C LEU A 59 5.15 -23.75 14.10
N PHE A 60 4.93 -23.25 12.88
CA PHE A 60 4.69 -21.82 12.65
C PHE A 60 3.37 -21.36 13.31
N LEU A 61 2.30 -22.15 13.16
CA LEU A 61 0.98 -21.81 13.71
C LEU A 61 0.94 -21.86 15.24
N LYS A 62 1.84 -22.60 15.89
CA LYS A 62 1.96 -22.60 17.36
C LYS A 62 2.57 -21.31 17.91
N ASN A 63 3.36 -20.59 17.10
CA ASN A 63 4.02 -19.38 17.57
C ASN A 63 3.03 -18.19 17.63
N ILE A 64 2.95 -17.55 18.80
CA ILE A 64 2.07 -16.39 19.02
C ILE A 64 2.44 -15.20 18.11
N ILE A 65 3.73 -14.93 17.91
CA ILE A 65 4.22 -13.80 17.11
C ILE A 65 3.85 -14.01 15.63
N PHE A 66 4.03 -15.24 15.13
CA PHE A 66 3.65 -15.60 13.77
C PHE A 66 2.15 -15.41 13.53
N ARG A 67 1.31 -15.90 14.46
CA ARG A 67 -0.15 -15.73 14.38
C ARG A 67 -0.55 -14.25 14.41
N LEU A 68 0.08 -13.45 15.26
CA LEU A 68 -0.18 -12.01 15.33
C LEU A 68 0.19 -11.32 14.01
N ALA A 69 1.38 -11.59 13.46
CA ALA A 69 1.80 -11.02 12.19
C ALA A 69 0.87 -11.44 11.03
N LEU A 70 0.46 -12.71 10.98
CA LEU A 70 -0.49 -13.21 9.99
C LEU A 70 -1.87 -12.54 10.14
N SER A 71 -2.39 -12.46 11.37
CA SER A 71 -3.68 -11.80 11.64
C SER A 71 -3.66 -10.32 11.26
N LEU A 72 -2.54 -9.64 11.50
CA LEU A 72 -2.37 -8.23 11.15
C LEU A 72 -2.40 -8.04 9.63
N LEU A 73 -1.75 -8.92 8.85
CA LEU A 73 -1.85 -8.89 7.39
C LEU A 73 -3.28 -9.07 6.91
N ILE A 74 -4.02 -10.02 7.48
CA ILE A 74 -5.42 -10.27 7.12
C ILE A 74 -6.28 -9.03 7.41
N ILE A 75 -6.12 -8.41 8.57
CA ILE A 75 -6.86 -7.19 8.94
C ILE A 75 -6.52 -6.05 7.97
N VAL A 76 -5.23 -5.81 7.72
CA VAL A 76 -4.75 -4.78 6.80
C VAL A 76 -5.32 -4.98 5.39
N TRP A 77 -5.47 -6.24 4.96
CA TRP A 77 -6.09 -6.57 3.68
C TRP A 77 -7.53 -6.13 3.57
N PHE A 78 -8.34 -6.45 4.57
CA PHE A 78 -9.75 -6.08 4.59
C PHE A 78 -9.88 -4.55 4.56
N PHE A 79 -9.06 -3.85 5.34
CA PHE A 79 -9.00 -2.38 5.28
C PHE A 79 -8.64 -1.88 3.88
N ASN A 80 -7.65 -2.48 3.21
CA ASN A 80 -7.28 -2.09 1.85
C ASN A 80 -8.45 -2.28 0.89
N ILE A 81 -9.19 -3.39 0.96
CA ILE A 81 -10.39 -3.60 0.14
C ILE A 81 -11.39 -2.46 0.32
N PHE A 82 -11.75 -2.12 1.57
CA PHE A 82 -12.68 -1.02 1.82
C PHE A 82 -12.16 0.33 1.29
N LEU A 83 -10.87 0.60 1.45
CA LEU A 83 -10.24 1.83 0.96
C LEU A 83 -10.19 1.88 -0.57
N THR A 84 -9.93 0.76 -1.26
CA THR A 84 -9.94 0.72 -2.74
C THR A 84 -11.29 1.14 -3.30
N ILE A 85 -12.40 0.65 -2.72
CA ILE A 85 -13.75 1.02 -3.15
C ILE A 85 -13.96 2.53 -3.04
N ARG A 86 -13.44 3.15 -1.97
CA ARG A 86 -13.56 4.58 -1.72
C ARG A 86 -12.69 5.41 -2.66
N ILE A 87 -11.46 4.99 -2.91
CA ILE A 87 -10.55 5.65 -3.86
C ILE A 87 -11.11 5.59 -5.29
N ILE A 88 -11.71 4.46 -5.69
CA ILE A 88 -12.35 4.31 -7.01
C ILE A 88 -13.46 5.36 -7.21
N LYS A 89 -14.28 5.62 -6.18
CA LYS A 89 -15.34 6.63 -6.23
C LYS A 89 -14.80 8.06 -6.35
N ILE A 90 -13.60 8.32 -5.83
CA ILE A 90 -13.02 9.66 -5.71
C ILE A 90 -12.04 9.97 -6.88
N PHE A 91 -12.03 9.14 -7.93
CA PHE A 91 -11.04 9.14 -9.02
C PHE A 91 -10.52 10.52 -9.50
N SER A 92 -9.22 10.58 -9.78
CA SER A 92 -8.55 11.77 -10.32
C SER A 92 -9.05 12.12 -11.73
N LYS A 93 -9.14 13.42 -12.06
CA LYS A 93 -9.50 13.89 -13.41
C LYS A 93 -8.35 13.74 -14.43
N THR A 94 -7.08 13.69 -13.99
CA THR A 94 -5.90 13.63 -14.87
C THR A 94 -5.45 12.20 -15.17
N GLN A 95 -5.12 11.90 -16.44
CA GLN A 95 -4.75 10.55 -16.91
C GLN A 95 -3.57 9.94 -16.14
N THR A 96 -2.51 10.71 -15.89
CA THR A 96 -1.32 10.25 -15.15
C THR A 96 -1.64 9.81 -13.72
N MET A 97 -2.44 10.61 -13.01
CA MET A 97 -2.88 10.29 -11.65
C MET A 97 -3.86 9.12 -11.61
N LYS A 98 -4.69 8.94 -12.65
CA LYS A 98 -5.54 7.74 -12.74
C LYS A 98 -4.69 6.47 -12.79
N ILE A 99 -3.63 6.48 -13.58
CA ILE A 99 -2.71 5.34 -13.70
C ILE A 99 -2.02 5.07 -12.36
N LEU A 100 -1.46 6.09 -11.71
CA LEU A 100 -0.83 5.95 -10.39
C LEU A 100 -1.76 5.38 -9.32
N VAL A 101 -3.02 5.86 -9.28
CA VAL A 101 -4.04 5.38 -8.34
C VAL A 101 -4.44 3.92 -8.64
N ILE A 102 -4.53 3.53 -9.92
CA ILE A 102 -4.79 2.13 -10.30
C ILE A 102 -3.63 1.25 -9.85
N PHE A 103 -2.38 1.69 -10.05
CA PHE A 103 -1.21 0.95 -9.57
C PHE A 103 -1.21 0.83 -8.04
N GLU A 104 -1.53 1.90 -7.32
CA GLU A 104 -1.66 1.88 -5.84
C GLU A 104 -2.72 0.88 -5.38
N ILE A 105 -3.86 0.79 -6.05
CA ILE A 105 -4.91 -0.18 -5.74
C ILE A 105 -4.42 -1.62 -5.97
N ILE A 106 -3.84 -1.90 -7.14
CA ILE A 106 -3.38 -3.25 -7.49
C ILE A 106 -2.27 -3.71 -6.55
N ILE A 107 -1.31 -2.83 -6.28
CA ILE A 107 -0.14 -3.13 -5.46
C ILE A 107 -0.53 -3.15 -3.97
N GLY A 108 -1.43 -2.27 -3.52
CA GLY A 108 -1.92 -2.24 -2.15
C GLY A 108 -2.78 -3.44 -1.77
N LEU A 109 -3.40 -4.13 -2.73
CA LEU A 109 -4.06 -5.43 -2.48
C LEU A 109 -3.06 -6.59 -2.31
N SER A 110 -1.81 -6.40 -2.73
CA SER A 110 -0.74 -7.40 -2.61
C SER A 110 0.23 -7.06 -1.47
N PHE A 111 0.20 -7.81 -0.37
CA PHE A 111 1.10 -7.54 0.76
C PHE A 111 2.59 -7.74 0.44
N VAL A 112 2.89 -8.65 -0.50
CA VAL A 112 4.26 -8.98 -0.89
C VAL A 112 4.95 -7.76 -1.52
N LEU A 113 4.16 -6.90 -2.18
CA LEU A 113 4.64 -5.69 -2.83
C LEU A 113 4.48 -4.44 -1.94
N SER A 114 4.33 -4.63 -0.62
CA SER A 114 4.18 -3.53 0.36
C SER A 114 5.28 -2.47 0.28
N PHE A 115 6.53 -2.87 0.00
CA PHE A 115 7.63 -1.93 -0.23
C PHE A 115 7.37 -1.02 -1.43
N ILE A 116 6.91 -1.58 -2.55
CA ILE A 116 6.56 -0.80 -3.74
C ILE A 116 5.35 0.10 -3.45
N ASN A 117 4.37 -0.42 -2.71
CA ASN A 117 3.17 0.34 -2.33
C ASN A 117 3.53 1.61 -1.54
N LEU A 118 4.50 1.53 -0.61
CA LEU A 118 4.98 2.69 0.15
C LEU A 118 5.43 3.84 -0.76
N PHE A 119 6.24 3.55 -1.79
CA PHE A 119 6.68 4.58 -2.73
C PHE A 119 5.51 5.17 -3.52
N ILE A 120 4.62 4.31 -4.02
CA ILE A 120 3.49 4.75 -4.85
C ILE A 120 2.53 5.62 -4.05
N SER A 121 2.18 5.22 -2.82
CA SER A 121 1.35 6.03 -1.94
C SER A 121 2.00 7.36 -1.57
N PHE A 122 3.32 7.38 -1.34
CA PHE A 122 4.05 8.62 -1.10
C PHE A 122 4.01 9.56 -2.31
N PHE A 123 4.20 9.04 -3.53
CA PHE A 123 4.05 9.83 -4.75
C PHE A 123 2.61 10.35 -4.91
N CYS A 124 1.59 9.51 -4.69
CA CYS A 124 0.19 9.92 -4.75
C CYS A 124 -0.13 11.05 -3.77
N LEU A 125 0.44 11.01 -2.55
CA LEU A 125 0.32 12.09 -1.58
C LEU A 125 0.96 13.38 -2.07
N LYS A 126 2.20 13.31 -2.58
CA LYS A 126 2.92 14.49 -3.10
C LYS A 126 2.13 15.19 -4.20
N PHE A 127 1.52 14.44 -5.12
CA PHE A 127 0.73 15.01 -6.22
C PHE A 127 -0.70 15.45 -5.82
N ASN A 128 -1.19 15.00 -4.66
CA ASN A 128 -2.49 15.41 -4.12
C ASN A 128 -2.38 16.40 -2.96
N GLN A 129 -1.20 16.96 -2.68
CA GLN A 129 -0.99 17.94 -1.61
C GLN A 129 -1.99 19.11 -1.73
N ILE A 130 -2.61 19.42 -0.60
CA ILE A 130 -3.49 20.58 -0.45
C ILE A 130 -2.59 21.79 -0.21
N ILE A 131 -2.56 22.71 -1.15
CA ILE A 131 -1.88 23.99 -0.99
C ILE A 131 -2.88 24.90 -0.26
N TYR A 132 -2.66 25.14 1.03
CA TYR A 132 -3.39 26.15 1.79
C TYR A 132 -2.79 27.52 1.45
N TYR A 133 -3.60 28.42 0.92
CA TYR A 133 -3.31 29.85 0.81
C TYR A 133 -4.00 30.59 1.94
#